data_AF-A0A2V8PKN8-F1
#
_entry.id   AF-A0A2V8PKN8-F1
#
_cell.length_a   1.000
_cell.length_b   1.000
_cell.length_c   1.000
_cell.angle_alpha   90.00
_cell.angle_beta   90.00
_cell.angle_gamma   90.00
#
_symmetry.space_group_name_H-M   'P 1'
#
loop_
_entity.id
_entity.type
_entity.pdbx_description
1 polymer ?
#
loop_
_entity_poly.entity_id
_entity_poly.type
_entity_poly.pdbx_seq_one_letter_code
_entity_poly.pdbx_strand_id
1 'polypeptide(L)' 'EFQKILDHRGWDPLSPLYPLAHLGLARAAVLTGDSEKARKAYQDFFALWKDADADLPILITAKKEYEKMQ' A
#
# COMPACT_ATOMS: atom_id res chain seq x y z
N GLU A 1 -0.68 13.63 -1.72
CA GLU A 1 0.70 13.27 -1.32
C GLU A 1 1.13 11.86 -1.72
N PHE A 2 0.42 10.78 -1.37
CA PHE A 2 0.86 9.41 -1.73
C PHE A 2 1.07 9.19 -3.23
N GLN A 3 0.13 9.64 -4.07
CA GLN A 3 0.26 9.53 -5.53
C GLN A 3 1.52 10.24 -6.05
N LYS A 4 1.86 11.42 -5.49
CA LYS A 4 3.07 12.16 -5.89
C LYS A 4 4.34 11.36 -5.62
N ILE A 5 4.40 10.61 -4.51
CA ILE A 5 5.54 9.73 -4.22
C ILE A 5 5.65 8.67 -5.32
N LEU A 6 4.54 7.99 -5.63
CA LEU A 6 4.50 6.94 -6.65
C LEU A 6 4.89 7.45 -8.05
N ASP A 7 4.45 8.65 -8.41
CA ASP A 7 4.73 9.28 -9.70
C ASP A 7 6.23 9.64 -9.87
N HIS A 8 6.99 9.76 -8.77
CA HIS A 8 8.40 10.16 -8.77
C HIS A 8 9.34 9.00 -8.41
N ARG A 9 9.02 7.76 -8.82
CA ARG A 9 9.84 6.58 -8.50
C ARG A 9 11.30 6.63 -8.93
N GLY A 10 11.62 7.38 -9.98
CA GLY A 10 12.97 7.47 -10.52
C GLY A 10 14.02 8.11 -9.59
N TRP A 11 13.61 8.83 -8.53
CA TRP A 11 14.54 9.54 -7.65
C TRP A 11 15.27 8.61 -6.66
N ASP A 12 14.55 7.67 -6.04
CA ASP A 12 15.13 6.67 -5.13
C ASP A 12 14.34 5.35 -5.21
N PRO A 13 14.57 4.52 -6.24
CA PRO A 13 13.71 3.37 -6.53
C PRO A 13 13.62 2.29 -5.45
N LEU A 14 14.56 2.30 -4.49
CA LEU A 14 14.68 1.34 -3.38
C LEU A 14 14.13 1.90 -2.06
N SER A 15 13.61 3.13 -2.04
CA SER A 15 13.08 3.74 -0.83
C SER A 15 11.91 2.93 -0.25
N PRO A 16 11.87 2.68 1.07
CA PRO A 16 10.71 2.07 1.72
C PRO A 16 9.46 2.95 1.64
N LEU A 17 9.60 4.23 1.24
CA LEU A 17 8.48 5.13 1.03
C LEU A 17 7.55 4.68 -0.11
N TYR A 18 8.01 3.92 -1.10
CA TYR A 18 7.17 3.47 -2.22
C TYR A 18 6.11 2.45 -1.78
N PRO A 19 6.47 1.32 -1.15
CA PRO A 19 5.48 0.41 -0.55
C PRO A 19 4.53 1.14 0.40
N LEU A 20 5.07 1.99 1.27
CA LEU A 20 4.26 2.74 2.23
C LEU A 20 3.28 3.73 1.57
N ALA A 21 3.65 4.32 0.43
CA ALA A 21 2.77 5.18 -0.35
C ALA A 21 1.60 4.40 -0.96
N HIS A 22 1.81 3.16 -1.42
CA HIS A 22 0.72 2.29 -1.84
C HIS A 22 -0.25 1.99 -0.68
N LEU A 23 0.26 1.67 0.51
CA LEU A 23 -0.58 1.45 1.68
C LEU A 23 -1.38 2.70 2.07
N GLY A 24 -0.74 3.87 2.06
CA GLY A 24 -1.40 5.15 2.32
C GLY A 24 -2.50 5.47 1.29
N LEU A 25 -2.23 5.19 0.01
CA LEU A 25 -3.20 5.34 -1.07
C LEU A 25 -4.40 4.40 -0.88
N ALA A 26 -4.15 3.15 -0.47
CA ALA A 26 -5.20 2.18 -0.21
C ALA A 26 -6.15 2.64 0.90
N ARG A 27 -5.59 3.06 2.04
CA ARG A 27 -6.37 3.58 3.19
C ARG A 27 -7.14 4.86 2.83
N ALA A 28 -6.53 5.76 2.06
CA ALA A 28 -7.22 6.96 1.59
C ALA A 28 -8.40 6.60 0.67
N ALA A 29 -8.23 5.63 -0.23
CA ALA A 29 -9.30 5.17 -1.13
C ALA A 29 -10.45 4.49 -0.36
N VAL A 30 -10.16 3.74 0.71
CA VAL A 30 -11.19 3.23 1.65
C VAL A 30 -12.02 4.38 2.22
N LEU A 31 -11.35 5.41 2.73
CA LEU A 31 -12.02 6.56 3.35
C LEU A 31 -12.91 7.33 2.36
N THR A 32 -12.56 7.32 1.08
CA THR A 32 -13.34 7.98 0.02
C THR A 32 -14.35 7.05 -0.67
N GLY A 33 -14.48 5.78 -0.25
CA GLY A 33 -15.41 4.80 -0.81
C GLY A 33 -14.98 4.19 -2.16
N ASP A 34 -13.76 4.46 -2.63
CA ASP A 34 -13.25 3.93 -3.89
C ASP A 34 -12.63 2.53 -3.67
N SER A 35 -13.52 1.53 -3.61
CA SER A 35 -13.16 0.15 -3.24
C SER A 35 -12.25 -0.52 -4.26
N GLU A 36 -12.40 -0.22 -5.55
CA GLU A 36 -11.56 -0.78 -6.61
C GLU A 36 -10.13 -0.25 -6.49
N LYS A 37 -9.97 1.07 -6.33
CA LYS A 37 -8.66 1.70 -6.13
C LYS A 37 -7.99 1.24 -4.86
N ALA A 38 -8.75 1.12 -3.76
CA ALA A 38 -8.23 0.61 -2.51
C ALA A 38 -7.72 -0.83 -2.65
N ARG A 39 -8.50 -1.71 -3.28
CA ARG A 39 -8.10 -3.11 -3.52
C ARG A 39 -6.81 -3.20 -4.32
N LYS A 40 -6.71 -2.43 -5.40
CA LYS A 40 -5.50 -2.38 -6.24
C LYS A 40 -4.29 -1.89 -5.45
N ALA A 41 -4.43 -0.80 -4.70
CA ALA A 41 -3.32 -0.23 -3.94
C ALA A 41 -2.81 -1.16 -2.81
N TYR A 42 -3.70 -1.92 -2.15
CA TYR A 42 -3.27 -2.98 -1.22
C TYR A 42 -2.50 -4.09 -1.92
N GLN A 43 -2.95 -4.54 -3.09
CA GLN A 43 -2.26 -5.58 -3.87
C GLN A 43 -0.87 -5.12 -4.30
N ASP A 44 -0.73 -3.87 -4.76
CA ASP A 44 0.56 -3.28 -5.13
C ASP A 44 1.52 -3.21 -3.93
N PHE A 45 1.01 -2.82 -2.75
CA PHE A 45 1.79 -2.82 -1.50
C PHE A 45 2.30 -4.23 -1.17
N PHE A 46 1.43 -5.25 -1.20
CA PHE A 46 1.82 -6.63 -0.90
C PHE A 46 2.79 -7.21 -1.94
N ALA A 47 2.66 -6.82 -3.21
CA ALA A 47 3.59 -7.25 -4.25
C ALA A 47 5.00 -6.68 -4.03
N LEU A 48 5.11 -5.42 -3.59
CA LEU A 48 6.39 -4.78 -3.32
C LEU A 48 7.05 -5.29 -2.03
N TRP A 49 6.27 -5.71 -1.04
CA TRP A 49 6.74 -6.25 0.24
C TRP A 49 6.54 -7.76 0.40
N LYS A 50 6.50 -8.49 -0.73
CA LYS A 50 6.30 -9.95 -0.73
C LYS A 50 7.40 -10.72 0.03
N ASP A 51 8.62 -10.17 0.07
CA ASP A 51 9.81 -10.79 0.68
C ASP A 51 10.18 -10.12 2.01
N ALA A 52 9.35 -9.20 2.53
CA ALA A 52 9.57 -8.57 3.84
C ALA A 52 9.17 -9.52 4.98
N ASP A 53 9.72 -9.31 6.17
CA ASP A 53 9.44 -10.15 7.33
C ASP A 53 7.92 -10.21 7.61
N ALA A 54 7.38 -11.42 7.64
CA ALA A 54 5.94 -11.64 7.69
C ALA A 54 5.29 -11.17 9.01
N ASP A 55 6.09 -11.00 10.06
CA ASP A 55 5.68 -10.57 11.40
C ASP A 55 5.69 -9.04 11.57
N LEU A 56 6.07 -8.27 10.53
CA LEU A 56 6.01 -6.82 10.56
C LEU A 56 4.57 -6.36 10.91
N PRO A 57 4.39 -5.58 12.00
CA PRO A 57 3.05 -5.18 12.46
C PRO A 57 2.21 -4.47 11.39
N ILE A 58 2.87 -3.70 10.52
CA ILE A 58 2.24 -2.99 9.41
C ILE A 58 1.70 -3.92 8.32
N LEU A 59 2.40 -5.02 8.02
CA LEU A 59 1.93 -6.04 7.05
C LEU A 59 0.74 -6.80 7.61
N ILE A 60 0.80 -7.21 8.88
CA ILE A 60 -0.31 -7.86 9.58
C ILE A 60 -1.54 -6.96 9.58
N THR A 61 -1.36 -5.67 9.89
CA THR A 61 -2.46 -4.70 9.94
C THR A 61 -3.07 -4.48 8.55
N ALA A 62 -2.24 -4.28 7.52
CA ALA A 62 -2.70 -4.10 6.14
C ALA A 62 -3.47 -5.32 5.61
N LYS A 63 -3.05 -6.56 5.93
CA LYS A 63 -3.79 -7.78 5.56
C LYS A 63 -5.18 -7.80 6.21
N LYS A 64 -5.28 -7.51 7.51
CA LYS A 64 -6.57 -7.41 8.22
C LYS A 64 -7.47 -6.32 7.67
N GLU A 65 -6.90 -5.18 7.25
CA GLU A 65 -7.67 -4.11 6.60
C GLU A 65 -8.22 -4.59 5.25
N TYR A 66 -7.38 -5.21 4.41
CA TYR A 66 -7.76 -5.73 3.10
C TYR A 66 -8.82 -6.83 3.18
N GLU A 67 -8.71 -7.75 4.14
CA GLU A 67 -9.68 -8.82 4.37
C GLU A 67 -11.08 -8.28 4.71
N LYS A 68 -11.17 -7.16 5.44
CA LYS A 68 -12.44 -6.51 5.77
C LYS A 68 -13.13 -5.82 4.58
N MET A 69 -12.40 -5.66 3.47
CA MET A 69 -12.91 -5.05 2.24
C MET A 69 -13.37 -6.06 1.19
N GLN A 70 -13.09 -7.36 1.40
CA GLN A 70 -13.60 -8.45 0.57
C GLN A 70 -15.00 -8.83 1.00
#